data_AF-A0A4R4QI86-F1
#
_entry.id   AF-A0A4R4QI86-F1
#
_cell.length_a   1.000
_cell.length_b   1.000
_cell.length_c   1.000
_cell.angle_alpha   90.00
_cell.angle_beta   90.00
_cell.angle_gamma   90.00
#
_symmetry.space_group_name_H-M   'P 1'
#
loop_
_entity.id
_entity.type
_entity.pdbx_description
1 polymer ?
#
loop_
_entity_poly.entity_id
_entity_poly.type
_entity_poly.pdbx_seq_one_letter_code
_entity_poly.pdbx_strand_id
1 'polypeptide(L)'
;MVAALVAGGTPPPGFAAGPLAAARLALLRKRAGEVARRWPRLAAGLGDAWWDTFRRWADGRPGSGPLRDGWDLARTLRDRGTLPAPGAEELAEREAADRYDGRTAPRPRRLPAVARAGGAVAVQVAGRVRLLRAAHR
;
A
#
# COMPACT_ATOMS: atom_id res chain seq x y z
N MET A 1 -17.61 -6.36 -16.10
CA MET A 1 -18.18 -7.56 -15.44
C MET A 1 -17.37 -8.09 -14.25
N VAL A 2 -16.02 -8.06 -14.24
CA VAL A 2 -15.22 -8.53 -13.08
C VAL A 2 -15.29 -7.60 -11.84
N ALA A 3 -15.50 -6.29 -12.04
CA ALA A 3 -15.54 -5.32 -10.93
C ALA A 3 -16.67 -5.56 -9.91
N ALA A 4 -17.85 -6.02 -10.36
CA ALA A 4 -18.98 -6.34 -9.48
C ALA A 4 -18.69 -7.55 -8.58
N LEU A 5 -17.86 -8.47 -9.04
CA LEU A 5 -17.45 -9.62 -8.25
C LEU A 5 -16.42 -9.25 -7.17
N VAL A 6 -15.52 -8.29 -7.43
CA VAL A 6 -14.52 -7.86 -6.44
C VAL A 6 -15.13 -6.96 -5.36
N ALA A 7 -16.24 -6.27 -5.65
CA ALA A 7 -16.90 -5.32 -4.74
C ALA A 7 -18.05 -5.93 -3.91
N GLY A 8 -18.17 -7.27 -3.81
CA GLY A 8 -19.20 -7.91 -2.98
C GLY A 8 -20.60 -8.00 -3.60
N GLY A 9 -20.73 -7.84 -4.93
CA GLY A 9 -22.01 -8.03 -5.62
C GLY A 9 -22.54 -9.46 -5.54
N THR A 10 -23.88 -9.58 -5.55
CA THR A 10 -24.61 -10.85 -5.61
C THR A 10 -24.06 -11.72 -6.75
N PRO A 11 -23.81 -13.03 -6.52
CA PRO A 11 -23.38 -13.93 -7.59
C PRO A 11 -24.38 -13.88 -8.76
N PRO A 12 -23.91 -13.89 -10.02
CA PRO A 12 -24.82 -14.05 -11.16
C PRO A 12 -25.59 -15.38 -11.03
N PRO A 13 -26.83 -15.45 -11.54
CA PRO A 13 -27.59 -16.70 -11.57
C PRO A 13 -26.74 -17.84 -12.16
N GLY A 14 -26.72 -18.99 -11.50
CA GLY A 14 -25.95 -20.17 -11.92
C GLY A 14 -24.52 -20.27 -11.38
N PHE A 15 -24.01 -19.28 -10.65
CA PHE A 15 -22.70 -19.38 -9.98
C PHE A 15 -22.83 -19.82 -8.52
N ALA A 16 -22.16 -20.92 -8.15
CA ALA A 16 -22.07 -21.35 -6.77
C ALA A 16 -21.24 -20.36 -5.93
N ALA A 17 -21.79 -19.93 -4.80
CA ALA A 17 -21.16 -18.92 -3.92
C ALA A 17 -19.79 -19.36 -3.38
N GLY A 18 -19.60 -20.66 -3.09
CA GLY A 18 -18.36 -21.21 -2.56
C GLY A 18 -17.15 -21.05 -3.50
N PRO A 19 -17.18 -21.62 -4.71
CA PRO A 19 -16.12 -21.43 -5.71
C PRO A 19 -15.83 -19.97 -6.02
N LEU A 20 -16.86 -19.12 -6.02
CA LEU A 20 -16.70 -17.69 -6.26
C LEU A 20 -15.95 -16.98 -5.12
N ALA A 21 -16.24 -17.33 -3.86
CA ALA A 21 -15.51 -16.83 -2.71
C ALA A 21 -14.04 -17.29 -2.72
N ALA A 22 -13.78 -18.56 -3.09
CA ALA A 22 -12.43 -19.08 -3.22
C ALA A 22 -11.62 -18.34 -4.31
N ALA A 23 -12.23 -18.09 -5.47
CA ALA A 23 -11.61 -17.32 -6.55
C ALA A 23 -11.28 -15.88 -6.13
N ARG A 24 -12.20 -15.20 -5.42
CA ARG A 24 -11.95 -13.87 -4.84
C ARG A 24 -10.77 -13.88 -3.89
N LEU A 25 -10.68 -14.88 -3.01
CA LEU A 25 -9.58 -15.01 -2.05
C LEU A 25 -8.23 -15.24 -2.76
N ALA A 26 -8.20 -16.07 -3.80
CA ALA A 26 -7.00 -16.33 -4.59
C ALA A 26 -6.51 -15.07 -5.32
N LEU A 27 -7.43 -14.29 -5.90
CA LEU A 27 -7.09 -13.01 -6.55
C LEU A 27 -6.57 -11.99 -5.54
N LEU A 28 -7.20 -11.87 -4.35
CA LEU A 28 -6.70 -11.01 -3.28
C LEU A 28 -5.32 -11.44 -2.80
N ARG A 29 -5.05 -12.74 -2.67
CA ARG A 29 -3.73 -13.26 -2.31
C ARG A 29 -2.69 -12.90 -3.35
N LYS A 30 -3.01 -13.04 -4.64
CA LYS A 30 -2.13 -12.64 -5.74
C LYS A 30 -1.79 -11.14 -5.67
N ARG A 31 -2.81 -10.30 -5.51
CA ARG A 31 -2.66 -8.84 -5.36
C ARG A 31 -1.79 -8.50 -4.15
N ALA A 32 -2.00 -9.15 -3.00
CA ALA A 32 -1.16 -8.97 -1.82
C ALA A 32 0.31 -9.31 -2.09
N GLY A 33 0.58 -10.39 -2.82
CA GLY A 33 1.95 -10.75 -3.22
C GLY A 33 2.59 -9.74 -4.16
N GLU A 34 1.84 -9.20 -5.11
CA GLU A 34 2.32 -8.14 -6.01
C GLU A 34 2.64 -6.84 -5.26
N VAL A 35 1.78 -6.45 -4.32
CA VAL A 35 1.99 -5.27 -3.48
C VAL A 35 3.22 -5.47 -2.59
N ALA A 36 3.37 -6.63 -1.94
CA ALA A 36 4.52 -6.93 -1.09
C ALA A 36 5.84 -6.84 -1.85
N ARG A 37 5.88 -7.32 -3.11
CA ARG A 37 7.07 -7.15 -3.96
C ARG A 37 7.38 -5.68 -4.27
N ARG A 38 6.35 -4.84 -4.41
CA ARG A 38 6.54 -3.41 -4.71
C ARG A 38 6.77 -2.58 -3.45
N TRP A 39 6.34 -3.05 -2.28
CA TRP A 39 6.41 -2.41 -0.97
C TRP A 39 7.05 -3.34 0.09
N PRO A 40 8.32 -3.73 -0.09
CA PRO A 40 8.94 -4.79 0.70
C PRO A 40 9.11 -4.42 2.17
N ARG A 41 9.35 -3.15 2.53
CA ARG A 41 9.56 -2.77 3.95
C ARG A 41 8.23 -2.68 4.67
N LEU A 42 7.18 -2.21 4.01
CA LEU A 42 5.82 -2.26 4.54
C LEU A 42 5.40 -3.71 4.82
N ALA A 43 5.61 -4.62 3.87
CA ALA A 43 5.26 -6.02 4.03
C ALA A 43 6.08 -6.70 5.14
N ALA A 44 7.40 -6.49 5.15
CA ALA A 44 8.27 -7.01 6.20
C ALA A 44 7.91 -6.45 7.59
N GLY A 45 7.57 -5.16 7.68
CA GLY A 45 7.16 -4.53 8.94
C GLY A 45 5.83 -5.03 9.50
N LEU A 46 4.94 -5.55 8.65
CA LEU A 46 3.71 -6.21 9.08
C LEU A 46 3.90 -7.71 9.37
N GLY A 47 4.95 -8.34 8.82
CA GLY A 47 5.29 -9.74 9.06
C GLY A 47 4.12 -10.68 8.77
N ASP A 48 3.83 -11.58 9.71
CA ASP A 48 2.74 -12.55 9.60
C ASP A 48 1.36 -11.89 9.48
N ALA A 49 1.20 -10.66 9.99
CA ALA A 49 -0.04 -9.90 9.87
C ALA A 49 -0.25 -9.29 8.48
N TRP A 50 0.71 -9.42 7.55
CA TRP A 50 0.64 -8.86 6.19
C TRP A 50 -0.65 -9.27 5.48
N TRP A 51 -0.89 -10.58 5.38
CA TRP A 51 -2.02 -11.10 4.61
C TRP A 51 -3.35 -10.62 5.16
N ASP A 52 -3.54 -10.73 6.47
CA ASP A 52 -4.80 -10.36 7.11
C ASP A 52 -5.06 -8.85 7.07
N THR A 53 -4.00 -8.05 7.25
CA THR A 53 -4.10 -6.60 7.13
C THR A 53 -4.45 -6.19 5.71
N PHE A 54 -3.76 -6.76 4.71
CA PHE A 54 -4.04 -6.47 3.31
C PHE A 54 -5.45 -6.89 2.92
N ARG A 55 -5.88 -8.10 3.30
CA ARG A 55 -7.21 -8.63 2.99
C ARG A 55 -8.31 -7.76 3.56
N ARG A 56 -8.22 -7.39 4.85
CA ARG A 56 -9.20 -6.51 5.50
C ARG A 56 -9.24 -5.11 4.87
N TRP A 57 -8.08 -4.60 4.46
CA TRP A 57 -8.01 -3.31 3.78
C TRP A 57 -8.55 -3.39 2.33
N ALA A 58 -8.29 -4.47 1.60
CA ALA A 58 -8.66 -4.60 0.20
C ALA A 58 -10.11 -5.06 -0.02
N ASP A 59 -10.79 -5.50 1.04
CA ASP A 59 -12.15 -6.00 0.96
C ASP A 59 -13.11 -4.92 0.42
N GLY A 60 -13.89 -5.31 -0.60
CA GLY A 60 -14.78 -4.40 -1.33
C GLY A 60 -14.10 -3.31 -2.18
N ARG A 61 -12.75 -3.26 -2.25
CA ARG A 61 -12.02 -2.20 -2.95
C ARG A 61 -11.45 -2.65 -4.29
N PRO A 62 -11.73 -1.93 -5.40
CA PRO A 62 -11.08 -2.22 -6.68
C PRO A 62 -9.56 -2.08 -6.58
N GLY A 63 -8.85 -2.81 -7.43
CA GLY A 63 -7.40 -2.71 -7.58
C GLY A 63 -6.98 -1.43 -8.29
N SER A 64 -6.07 -0.67 -7.71
CA SER A 64 -5.40 0.46 -8.39
C SER A 64 -4.00 0.07 -8.89
N GLY A 65 -3.59 -1.17 -8.66
CA GLY A 65 -2.28 -1.72 -9.05
C GLY A 65 -1.27 -1.63 -7.92
N PRO A 66 -0.19 -2.44 -7.96
CA PRO A 66 0.57 -2.78 -6.75
C PRO A 66 1.25 -1.59 -6.07
N LEU A 67 1.72 -0.62 -6.86
CA LEU A 67 2.35 0.58 -6.33
C LEU A 67 1.35 1.48 -5.59
N ARG A 68 0.19 1.74 -6.20
CA ARG A 68 -0.84 2.61 -5.63
C ARG A 68 -1.52 1.97 -4.42
N ASP A 69 -1.83 0.68 -4.53
CA ASP A 69 -2.45 -0.08 -3.45
C ASP A 69 -1.59 -0.09 -2.18
N GLY A 70 -0.28 -0.29 -2.30
CA GLY A 70 0.62 -0.23 -1.14
C GLY A 70 0.73 1.18 -0.54
N TRP A 71 0.63 2.22 -1.36
CA TRP A 71 0.63 3.60 -0.90
C TRP A 71 -0.62 3.94 -0.09
N ASP A 72 -1.78 3.59 -0.62
CA ASP A 72 -3.07 3.83 0.01
C ASP A 72 -3.23 3.00 1.29
N LEU A 73 -2.71 1.76 1.30
CA LEU A 73 -2.59 0.95 2.52
C LEU A 73 -1.69 1.62 3.56
N ALA A 74 -0.48 2.04 3.18
CA ALA A 74 0.45 2.69 4.11
C ALA A 74 -0.14 3.96 4.72
N ARG A 75 -0.82 4.80 3.92
CA ARG A 75 -1.56 5.98 4.41
C ARG A 75 -2.68 5.59 5.38
N THR A 76 -3.49 4.60 5.01
CA THR A 76 -4.58 4.11 5.89
C THR A 76 -4.04 3.64 7.25
N LEU A 77 -2.89 2.94 7.27
CA LEU A 77 -2.26 2.49 8.51
C LEU A 77 -1.65 3.64 9.30
N ARG A 78 -1.07 4.65 8.62
CA ARG A 78 -0.56 5.87 9.26
C ARG A 78 -1.67 6.62 9.97
N ASP A 79 -2.79 6.82 9.28
CA ASP A 79 -3.95 7.55 9.81
C ASP A 79 -4.59 6.84 11.01
N ARG A 80 -4.43 5.51 11.08
CA ARG A 80 -4.84 4.67 12.22
C ARG A 80 -3.78 4.57 13.32
N GLY A 81 -2.59 5.14 13.13
CA GLY A 81 -1.47 5.00 14.08
C GLY A 81 -0.87 3.59 14.15
N THR A 82 -1.15 2.71 13.17
CA THR A 82 -0.73 1.31 13.16
C THR A 82 0.32 1.01 12.08
N LEU A 83 0.92 2.03 11.47
CA LEU A 83 1.95 1.85 10.44
C LEU A 83 3.29 1.47 11.10
N PRO A 84 3.84 0.27 10.84
CA PRO A 84 5.15 -0.11 11.36
C PRO A 84 6.26 0.81 10.83
N ALA A 85 7.32 1.03 11.63
CA ALA A 85 8.40 1.95 11.30
C ALA A 85 9.05 1.70 9.92
N PRO A 86 9.38 0.44 9.52
CA PRO A 86 9.91 0.18 8.17
C PRO A 86 8.96 0.62 7.04
N GLY A 87 7.65 0.45 7.23
CA GLY A 87 6.63 0.91 6.29
C GLY A 87 6.49 2.43 6.27
N ALA A 88 6.64 3.10 7.42
CA ALA A 88 6.64 4.55 7.52
C ALA A 88 7.82 5.19 6.79
N GLU A 89 9.01 4.60 6.92
CA GLU A 89 10.22 5.03 6.20
C GLU A 89 10.07 4.88 4.69
N GLU A 90 9.58 3.72 4.22
CA GLU A 90 9.32 3.51 2.80
C GLU A 90 8.27 4.47 2.25
N LEU A 91 7.19 4.75 3.00
CA LEU A 91 6.19 5.73 2.61
C LEU A 91 6.80 7.14 2.51
N ALA A 92 7.62 7.55 3.48
CA ALA A 92 8.25 8.86 3.49
C ALA A 92 9.23 9.05 2.34
N GLU A 93 10.04 8.04 2.01
CA GLU A 93 10.94 8.09 0.86
C GLU A 93 10.19 8.28 -0.45
N ARG A 94 9.08 7.56 -0.62
CA ARG A 94 8.24 7.69 -1.81
C ARG A 94 7.51 9.03 -1.85
N GLU A 95 6.97 9.53 -0.73
CA GLU A 95 6.33 10.85 -0.66
C GLU A 95 7.32 12.01 -0.92
N ALA A 96 8.62 11.79 -0.63
CA ALA A 96 9.69 12.72 -0.98
C ALA A 96 10.08 12.63 -2.47
N ALA A 97 10.08 11.44 -3.06
CA ALA A 97 10.42 11.21 -4.46
C ALA A 97 9.30 11.62 -5.43
N ASP A 98 8.06 11.27 -5.09
CA ASP A 98 6.91 11.33 -5.98
C ASP A 98 5.74 12.08 -5.34
N ARG A 99 4.91 12.68 -6.18
CA ARG A 99 3.60 13.20 -5.81
C ARG A 99 2.54 12.18 -6.21
N TYR A 100 1.72 11.79 -5.23
CA TYR A 100 0.58 10.91 -5.43
C TYR A 100 -0.66 11.48 -4.74
N ASP A 101 -1.71 11.69 -5.54
CA ASP A 101 -3.00 12.31 -5.16
C ASP A 101 -4.09 11.29 -4.76
N GLY A 102 -3.77 10.00 -4.75
CA GLY A 102 -4.74 8.92 -4.48
C GLY A 102 -5.58 8.49 -5.69
N ARG A 103 -5.36 9.10 -6.87
CA ARG A 103 -6.17 8.83 -8.08
C ARG A 103 -5.32 8.53 -9.30
N THR A 104 -4.37 9.41 -9.60
CA THR A 104 -3.49 9.34 -10.78
C THR A 104 -2.20 8.59 -10.48
N ALA A 105 -1.51 8.11 -11.50
CA ALA A 105 -0.21 7.44 -11.31
C ALA A 105 0.77 8.39 -10.61
N PRO A 106 1.58 7.93 -9.63
CA PRO A 106 2.58 8.76 -8.97
C PRO A 106 3.52 9.42 -9.97
N ARG A 107 3.79 10.72 -9.79
CA ARG A 107 4.69 11.49 -10.67
C ARG A 107 5.93 11.96 -9.91
N PRO A 108 7.12 11.92 -10.53
CA PRO A 108 8.34 12.42 -9.90
C PRO A 108 8.22 13.88 -9.49
N ARG A 109 8.70 14.22 -8.29
CA ARG A 109 8.81 15.60 -7.82
C ARG A 109 10.05 16.25 -8.44
N ARG A 110 9.87 17.45 -8.99
CA ARG A 110 10.95 18.28 -9.56
C ARG A 110 11.53 19.29 -8.57
N LEU A 111 10.88 19.48 -7.43
CA LEU A 111 11.28 20.42 -6.39
C LEU A 111 11.66 19.67 -5.11
N PRO A 112 12.62 20.20 -4.31
CA PRO A 112 13.02 19.62 -3.04
C PRO A 112 11.83 19.38 -2.10
N ALA A 113 11.85 18.25 -1.39
CA ALA A 113 10.77 17.89 -0.46
C ALA A 113 11.31 17.25 0.81
N VAL A 114 10.62 17.49 1.93
CA VAL A 114 10.90 16.85 3.22
C VAL A 114 9.65 16.08 3.65
N ALA A 115 9.80 14.81 4.00
CA ALA A 115 8.77 13.97 4.61
C ALA A 115 9.29 13.39 5.93
N ARG A 116 8.45 13.31 6.96
CA ARG A 116 8.83 12.75 8.27
C ARG A 116 8.07 11.46 8.57
N ALA A 117 8.75 10.48 9.16
CA ALA A 117 8.17 9.22 9.59
C ALA A 117 8.93 8.68 10.81
N GLY A 118 8.24 8.54 11.96
CA GLY A 118 8.73 7.73 13.10
C GLY A 118 10.15 8.01 13.59
N GLY A 119 10.57 9.29 13.66
CA GLY A 119 11.94 9.69 14.05
C GLY A 119 12.93 9.82 12.89
N ALA A 120 12.52 9.49 11.67
CA ALA A 120 13.26 9.69 10.44
C ALA A 120 12.69 10.85 9.60
N VAL A 121 13.57 11.51 8.85
CA VAL A 121 13.27 12.57 7.90
C VAL A 121 13.81 12.15 6.54
N ALA A 122 12.92 11.88 5.58
CA ALA A 122 13.29 11.72 4.18
C ALA A 122 13.39 13.11 3.53
N VAL A 123 14.55 13.42 2.94
CA VAL A 123 14.78 14.67 2.22
C VAL A 123 15.12 14.35 0.76
N GLN A 124 14.39 14.96 -0.17
CA GLN A 124 14.70 14.97 -1.59
C GLN A 124 15.42 16.26 -1.95
N VAL A 125 16.64 16.14 -2.49
CA VAL A 125 17.44 17.26 -3.03
C VAL A 125 18.04 16.81 -4.36
N ALA A 126 17.87 17.60 -5.41
CA ALA A 126 18.44 17.35 -6.74
C ALA A 126 18.19 15.93 -7.30
N GLY A 127 16.97 15.39 -7.09
CA GLY A 127 16.57 14.07 -7.61
C GLY A 127 17.04 12.87 -6.78
N ARG A 128 17.75 13.08 -5.66
CA ARG A 128 18.13 12.01 -4.72
C ARG A 128 17.33 12.13 -3.43
N VAL A 129 16.82 11.00 -2.93
CA VAL A 129 16.19 10.89 -1.61
C VAL A 129 17.20 10.37 -0.60
N ARG A 130 17.30 11.02 0.56
CA ARG A 130 18.12 10.61 1.70
C ARG A 130 17.22 10.45 2.92
N LEU A 131 17.25 9.29 3.55
CA LEU A 131 16.60 9.06 4.85
C LEU A 131 17.59 9.43 5.96
N LEU A 132 17.25 10.43 6.77
CA LEU A 132 18.01 10.86 7.92
C LEU A 132 17.28 10.39 9.19
N ARG A 133 17.87 9.49 9.96
CA ARG A 133 17.34 9.16 11.30
C ARG A 133 17.94 10.12 12.32
N ALA A 134 17.12 10.66 13.22
CA ALA A 134 17.64 11.33 14.41
C ALA A 134 18.31 10.26 15.29
N ALA A 135 19.58 10.47 15.65
CA ALA A 135 20.23 9.65 16.66
C ALA A 135 19.51 9.89 17.99
N HIS A 136 18.85 8.86 18.52
CA HIS A 136 18.29 8.93 19.87
C HIS A 136 19.48 9.08 20.84
N ARG A 137 19.50 10.19 21.59
CA ARG A 137 20.46 10.43 22.66
C ARG A 137 19.99 9.76 23.95
#